data_AF-A0A6L8KG53-F1
#
_entry.id   AF-A0A6L8KG53-F1
#
_cell.length_a   1.000
_cell.length_b   1.000
_cell.length_c   1.000
_cell.angle_alpha   90.00
_cell.angle_beta   90.00
_cell.angle_gamma   90.00
#
_symmetry.space_group_name_H-M   'P 1'
#
loop_
_entity.id
_entity.type
_entity.pdbx_description
1 polymer ?
#
loop_
_entity_poly.entity_id
_entity_poly.type
_entity_poly.pdbx_seq_one_letter_code
_entity_poly.pdbx_strand_id
1 'polypeptide(L)'
;MNILIVAALAGAVYKCAVDGKISYSDVPCAASATASTLEAPAAPPPDPAAGATLRRQQKQADMLEKARLKRDEREERDAARAAKDAAVQRKKCDQLKLKKRWADDDARRATGSATEAARLRAHRAGEAMALECPR
;
A
#
# COMPACT_ATOMS: atom_id res chain seq x y z
N MET A 1 -23.38 -14.20 2.51
CA MET A 1 -22.72 -13.65 1.30
C MET A 1 -23.51 -14.17 0.11
N ASN A 2 -24.44 -13.35 -0.39
CA ASN A 2 -25.43 -13.78 -1.39
C ASN A 2 -24.80 -13.62 -2.79
N ILE A 3 -24.53 -14.73 -3.48
CA ILE A 3 -24.00 -14.72 -4.84
C ILE A 3 -25.15 -14.31 -5.77
N LEU A 4 -25.16 -13.05 -6.20
CA LEU A 4 -26.00 -12.58 -7.30
C LEU A 4 -25.46 -13.20 -8.59
N ILE A 5 -26.15 -14.23 -9.08
CA ILE A 5 -25.99 -14.73 -10.43
C ILE A 5 -26.54 -13.64 -11.35
N VAL A 6 -25.67 -12.85 -11.96
CA VAL A 6 -26.05 -11.99 -13.09
C VAL A 6 -26.18 -12.92 -14.29
N ALA A 7 -27.40 -13.40 -14.54
CA ALA A 7 -27.74 -13.92 -15.85
C ALA A 7 -27.56 -12.76 -16.84
N ALA A 8 -26.60 -12.89 -17.76
CA ALA A 8 -26.50 -12.01 -18.90
C ALA A 8 -27.76 -12.24 -19.76
N LEU A 9 -28.80 -11.45 -19.52
CA LEU A 9 -29.89 -11.30 -20.47
C LEU A 9 -29.28 -10.62 -21.68
N ALA A 10 -28.92 -11.40 -22.71
CA ALA A 10 -28.66 -10.84 -24.03
C ALA A 10 -29.94 -10.11 -24.45
N GLY A 11 -29.91 -8.78 -24.39
CA GLY A 11 -31.05 -7.95 -24.79
C GLY A 11 -31.35 -8.21 -26.26
N ALA A 12 -32.63 -8.41 -26.58
CA ALA A 12 -33.06 -8.48 -27.97
C ALA A 12 -32.81 -7.13 -28.64
N VAL A 13 -31.97 -7.10 -29.68
CA VAL A 13 -31.72 -5.87 -30.45
C VAL A 13 -32.82 -5.76 -31.51
N TYR A 14 -33.63 -4.72 -31.42
CA TYR A 14 -34.69 -4.44 -32.38
C TYR A 14 -34.17 -3.55 -33.50
N LYS A 15 -34.40 -3.98 -34.74
CA LYS A 15 -34.20 -3.16 -35.93
C LYS A 15 -35.54 -2.51 -36.30
N CYS A 16 -35.61 -1.20 -36.23
CA CYS A 16 -36.80 -0.41 -36.52
C CYS A 16 -36.61 0.34 -37.85
N ALA A 17 -37.58 0.25 -38.75
CA ALA A 17 -37.64 1.07 -39.96
C ALA A 17 -38.79 2.07 -39.87
N VAL A 18 -38.47 3.37 -39.96
CA VAL A 18 -39.43 4.48 -39.99
C VAL A 18 -39.02 5.45 -41.09
N ASP A 19 -39.92 5.78 -42.01
CA ASP A 19 -39.70 6.71 -43.13
C ASP A 19 -38.41 6.43 -43.94
N GLY A 20 -38.09 5.15 -44.15
CA GLY A 20 -36.89 4.72 -44.87
C GLY A 20 -35.59 4.79 -44.06
N LYS A 21 -35.62 5.23 -42.80
CA LYS A 21 -34.47 5.22 -41.88
C LYS A 21 -34.50 3.98 -41.00
N ILE A 22 -33.35 3.32 -40.86
CA ILE A 22 -33.16 2.15 -40.01
C ILE A 22 -32.46 2.58 -38.73
N SER A 23 -33.05 2.26 -37.58
CA SER A 23 -32.44 2.41 -36.25
C SER A 23 -32.38 1.07 -35.53
N TYR A 24 -31.36 0.90 -34.68
CA TYR A 24 -31.20 -0.27 -33.82
C TYR A 24 -31.36 0.17 -32.37
N SER A 25 -32.13 -0.58 -31.59
CA SER A 25 -32.50 -0.21 -30.23
C SER A 25 -32.64 -1.46 -29.37
N ASP A 26 -32.26 -1.36 -28.10
CA ASP A 26 -32.52 -2.40 -27.09
C ASP A 26 -33.95 -2.31 -26.51
N VAL A 27 -34.71 -1.30 -26.95
CA VAL A 27 -36.13 -1.07 -26.63
C VAL A 27 -36.99 -1.40 -27.85
N PRO A 28 -38.16 -2.06 -27.68
CA PRO A 28 -39.09 -2.35 -28.77
C PRO A 28 -39.42 -1.11 -29.60
N CYS A 29 -39.55 -1.29 -30.92
CA CYS A 29 -39.90 -0.20 -31.83
C CYS A 29 -41.28 0.39 -31.51
N ALA A 30 -41.46 1.69 -31.77
CA ALA A 30 -42.77 2.33 -31.70
C ALA A 30 -43.77 1.65 -32.64
N ALA A 31 -45.07 1.66 -32.30
CA ALA A 31 -46.11 0.95 -33.04
C ALA A 31 -46.26 1.38 -34.51
N SER A 32 -45.73 2.54 -34.89
CA SER A 32 -45.71 3.06 -36.27
C SER A 32 -44.53 2.58 -37.11
N ALA A 33 -43.58 1.87 -36.51
CA ALA A 33 -42.36 1.40 -37.16
C ALA A 33 -42.47 -0.07 -37.62
N THR A 34 -41.86 -0.41 -38.76
CA THR A 34 -41.66 -1.82 -39.12
C THR A 34 -40.52 -2.39 -38.28
N ALA A 35 -40.82 -3.36 -37.40
CA ALA A 35 -39.87 -3.93 -36.45
C ALA A 35 -39.44 -5.35 -36.87
N SER A 36 -38.14 -5.63 -36.81
CA SER A 36 -37.60 -6.99 -36.85
C SER A 36 -36.64 -7.18 -35.69
N THR A 37 -36.84 -8.24 -34.90
CA THR A 37 -35.92 -8.62 -33.82
C THR A 37 -34.71 -9.31 -34.42
N LEU A 38 -33.50 -8.87 -34.06
CA LEU A 38 -32.29 -9.60 -34.38
C LEU A 38 -32.15 -10.75 -33.38
N GLU A 39 -32.06 -11.98 -33.88
CA GLU A 39 -31.71 -13.12 -33.04
C GLU A 39 -30.26 -12.98 -32.55
N ALA A 40 -30.09 -13.06 -31.24
CA ALA A 40 -28.76 -13.19 -30.67
C ALA A 40 -28.17 -14.54 -31.08
N PRO A 41 -26.90 -14.60 -31.49
CA PRO A 41 -26.25 -15.87 -31.77
C PRO A 41 -26.28 -16.76 -30.53
N ALA A 42 -26.48 -18.07 -30.73
CA ALA A 42 -26.47 -19.03 -29.64
C ALA A 42 -25.15 -18.94 -28.87
N ALA A 43 -25.24 -19.00 -27.53
CA ALA A 43 -24.06 -19.00 -26.69
C ALA A 43 -23.16 -20.20 -27.06
N PRO A 44 -21.82 -20.02 -27.08
CA PRO A 44 -20.91 -21.11 -27.32
C PRO A 44 -21.06 -22.19 -26.23
N PRO A 45 -20.80 -23.47 -26.56
CA PRO A 45 -20.87 -24.54 -25.58
C PRO A 45 -19.86 -24.30 -24.45
N PRO A 46 -20.16 -24.74 -23.22
CA PRO A 46 -19.28 -24.56 -22.09
C PRO A 46 -17.94 -25.29 -22.32
N ASP A 47 -16.82 -24.60 -22.07
CA ASP A 47 -15.50 -25.21 -22.16
C ASP A 47 -15.32 -26.25 -21.03
N PRO A 48 -15.11 -27.54 -21.34
CA PRO A 48 -14.91 -28.58 -20.34
C PRO A 48 -13.66 -28.35 -19.49
N ALA A 49 -12.67 -27.59 -19.98
CA ALA A 49 -11.45 -27.26 -19.24
C ALA A 49 -11.59 -26.03 -18.32
N ALA A 50 -12.69 -25.29 -18.40
CA ALA A 50 -12.87 -24.04 -17.65
C ALA A 50 -12.72 -24.23 -16.13
N GLY A 51 -13.30 -25.31 -15.59
CA GLY A 51 -13.19 -25.63 -14.17
C GLY A 51 -11.76 -25.95 -13.72
N ALA A 52 -11.01 -26.70 -14.54
CA ALA A 52 -9.61 -27.02 -14.27
C ALA A 52 -8.72 -25.77 -14.35
N THR A 53 -8.96 -24.91 -15.34
CA THR A 53 -8.27 -23.62 -15.48
C THR A 53 -8.55 -22.70 -14.30
N LEU A 54 -9.81 -22.58 -13.86
CA LEU A 54 -10.16 -21.77 -12.69
C LEU A 54 -9.44 -22.26 -11.43
N ARG A 55 -9.42 -23.57 -11.17
CA ARG A 55 -8.69 -24.15 -10.02
C ARG A 55 -7.19 -23.86 -10.07
N ARG A 56 -6.58 -23.91 -11.25
CA ARG A 56 -5.16 -23.53 -11.43
C ARG A 56 -4.93 -22.06 -11.12
N GLN A 57 -5.78 -21.18 -11.62
CA GLN A 57 -5.70 -19.73 -11.37
C GLN A 57 -5.88 -19.41 -9.89
N GLN A 58 -6.84 -20.03 -9.21
CA GLN A 58 -7.05 -19.90 -7.77
C GLN A 58 -5.80 -20.32 -6.99
N LYS A 59 -5.23 -21.48 -7.31
CA LYS A 59 -3.99 -21.94 -6.67
C LYS A 59 -2.83 -20.97 -6.88
N GLN A 60 -2.69 -20.40 -8.07
CA GLN A 60 -1.65 -19.40 -8.36
C GLN A 60 -1.89 -18.11 -7.55
N ALA A 61 -3.13 -17.64 -7.48
CA ALA A 61 -3.50 -16.48 -6.67
C ALA A 61 -3.18 -16.70 -5.19
N ASP A 62 -3.55 -17.85 -4.63
CA ASP A 62 -3.27 -18.22 -3.23
C ASP A 62 -1.77 -18.27 -2.94
N MET A 63 -0.97 -18.78 -3.88
CA MET A 63 0.48 -18.84 -3.75
C MET A 63 1.11 -17.44 -3.75
N LEU A 64 0.64 -16.55 -4.63
CA LEU A 64 1.10 -15.16 -4.69
C LEU A 64 0.72 -14.41 -3.41
N GLU A 65 -0.49 -14.62 -2.91
CA GLU A 65 -0.96 -13.97 -1.69
C GLU A 65 -0.16 -14.42 -0.47
N LYS A 66 0.06 -15.72 -0.30
CA LYS A 66 0.93 -16.25 0.76
C LYS A 66 2.35 -15.71 0.67
N ALA A 67 2.88 -15.56 -0.55
CA ALA A 67 4.20 -14.98 -0.74
C ALA A 67 4.25 -13.49 -0.36
N ARG A 68 3.19 -12.72 -0.63
CA ARG A 68 3.07 -11.32 -0.19
C ARG A 68 3.04 -11.23 1.33
N LEU A 69 2.10 -11.91 1.98
CA LEU A 69 1.95 -11.89 3.43
C LEU A 69 3.25 -12.28 4.15
N LYS A 70 3.96 -13.29 3.66
CA LYS A 70 5.24 -13.72 4.24
C LYS A 70 6.35 -12.67 4.10
N ARG A 71 6.36 -11.92 2.99
CA ARG A 71 7.33 -10.83 2.80
C ARG A 71 6.96 -9.66 3.72
N ASP A 72 5.69 -9.29 3.76
CA ASP A 72 5.20 -8.17 4.55
C ASP A 72 5.44 -8.42 6.06
N GLU A 73 5.24 -9.66 6.55
CA GLU A 73 5.58 -10.04 7.93
C GLU A 73 7.09 -9.89 8.23
N ARG A 74 7.96 -10.23 7.26
CA ARG A 74 9.41 -10.07 7.42
C ARG A 74 9.79 -8.60 7.46
N GLU A 75 9.27 -7.82 6.52
CA GLU A 75 9.51 -6.37 6.46
C GLU A 75 9.03 -5.67 7.73
N GLU A 76 7.84 -6.02 8.25
CA GLU A 76 7.33 -5.47 9.51
C GLU A 76 8.23 -5.81 10.69
N ARG A 77 8.70 -7.07 10.77
CA ARG A 77 9.62 -7.48 11.83
C ARG A 77 10.96 -6.77 11.77
N ASP A 78 11.51 -6.57 10.57
CA ASP A 78 12.78 -5.90 10.37
C ASP A 78 12.65 -4.40 10.62
N ALA A 79 11.55 -3.78 10.17
CA ALA A 79 11.20 -2.39 10.50
C ALA A 79 11.04 -2.18 12.00
N ALA A 80 10.38 -3.10 12.71
CA ALA A 80 10.23 -3.03 14.16
C ALA A 80 11.56 -3.14 14.91
N ARG A 81 12.50 -3.96 14.42
CA ARG A 81 13.87 -4.05 14.97
C ARG A 81 14.63 -2.75 14.74
N ALA A 82 14.66 -2.26 13.50
CA ALA A 82 15.31 -1.01 13.15
C ALA A 82 14.74 0.18 13.94
N ALA A 83 13.42 0.22 14.16
CA ALA A 83 12.75 1.26 14.95
C ALA A 83 13.18 1.22 16.43
N LYS A 84 13.35 0.03 17.01
CA LYS A 84 13.85 -0.14 18.39
C LYS A 84 15.29 0.32 18.51
N ASP A 85 16.16 -0.11 17.61
CA ASP A 85 17.58 0.26 17.62
C ASP A 85 17.74 1.78 17.44
N ALA A 86 16.99 2.37 16.51
CA ALA A 86 16.96 3.82 16.32
C ALA A 86 16.42 4.56 17.56
N ALA A 87 15.44 4.00 18.28
CA ALA A 87 14.93 4.60 19.51
C ALA A 87 15.97 4.57 20.64
N VAL A 88 16.73 3.47 20.78
CA VAL A 88 17.84 3.37 21.73
C VAL A 88 18.92 4.38 21.39
N GLN A 89 19.31 4.49 20.11
CA GLN A 89 20.32 5.44 19.68
C GLN A 89 19.90 6.89 19.91
N ARG A 90 18.65 7.25 19.59
CA ARG A 90 18.10 8.57 19.89
C ARG A 90 18.18 8.90 21.37
N LYS A 91 17.74 7.99 22.25
CA LYS A 91 17.83 8.17 23.70
C LYS A 91 19.26 8.38 24.18
N LYS A 92 20.22 7.59 23.68
CA LYS A 92 21.65 7.73 24.00
C LYS A 92 22.16 9.11 23.58
N CYS A 93 21.77 9.56 22.38
CA CYS A 93 22.14 10.87 21.87
C CYS A 93 21.53 12.03 22.65
N ASP A 94 20.26 11.94 23.02
CA ASP A 94 19.60 12.96 23.83
C ASP A 94 20.28 13.08 25.20
N GLN A 95 20.65 11.95 25.81
CA GLN A 95 21.41 11.94 27.07
C GLN A 95 22.79 12.58 26.93
N LEU A 96 23.55 12.26 25.87
CA LEU A 96 24.87 12.85 25.63
C LEU A 96 24.79 14.34 25.33
N LYS A 97 23.78 14.77 24.57
CA LYS A 97 23.50 16.19 24.28
C LYS A 97 23.20 16.96 25.57
N LEU A 98 22.41 16.38 26.47
CA LEU A 98 22.13 16.98 27.77
C LEU A 98 23.38 17.08 28.65
N LYS A 99 24.17 16.00 28.73
CA LYS A 99 25.45 15.98 29.47
C LYS A 99 26.43 17.03 28.95
N LYS A 100 26.54 17.17 27.62
CA LYS A 100 27.36 18.21 27.00
C LYS A 100 26.86 19.59 27.43
N ARG A 101 25.56 19.87 27.30
CA ARG A 101 24.98 21.16 27.68
C ARG A 101 25.26 21.51 29.14
N TRP A 102 25.11 20.56 30.06
CA TRP A 102 25.45 20.79 31.47
C TRP A 102 26.93 21.03 31.69
N ALA A 103 27.81 20.26 31.04
CA ALA A 103 29.25 20.48 31.14
C ALA A 103 29.67 21.84 30.57
N ASP A 104 29.05 22.28 29.47
CA ASP A 104 29.24 23.62 28.90
C ASP A 104 28.75 24.70 29.87
N ASP A 105 27.60 24.50 30.53
CA ASP A 105 27.05 25.43 31.51
C ASP A 105 27.95 25.53 32.76
N ASP A 106 28.46 24.42 33.25
CA ASP A 106 29.42 24.34 34.35
C ASP A 106 30.73 25.05 34.00
N ALA A 107 31.24 24.83 32.78
CA ALA A 107 32.44 25.52 32.30
C ALA A 107 32.26 27.03 32.22
N ARG A 108 31.05 27.52 31.86
CA ARG A 108 30.74 28.96 31.84
C ARG A 108 30.62 29.55 33.24
N ARG A 109 30.19 28.75 34.24
CA ARG A 109 30.03 29.20 35.63
C ARG A 109 31.30 29.03 36.48
N ALA A 110 32.21 28.17 36.07
CA ALA A 110 33.42 27.86 36.82
C ALA A 110 34.38 29.06 36.89
N THR A 111 34.85 29.37 38.09
CA THR A 111 35.80 30.45 38.37
C THR A 111 37.04 29.92 39.08
N GLY A 112 38.14 30.69 38.99
CA GLY A 112 39.41 30.35 39.64
C GLY A 112 40.05 29.08 39.09
N SER A 113 40.63 28.27 39.98
CA SER A 113 41.36 27.06 39.62
C SER A 113 40.49 25.96 38.99
N ALA A 114 39.15 26.04 39.12
CA ALA A 114 38.23 25.04 38.58
C ALA A 114 37.93 25.21 37.07
N THR A 115 38.26 26.36 36.49
CA THR A 115 37.87 26.72 35.11
C THR A 115 38.45 25.77 34.06
N GLU A 116 39.75 25.47 34.11
CA GLU A 116 40.39 24.58 33.12
C GLU A 116 39.86 23.14 33.19
N ALA A 117 39.65 22.62 34.40
CA ALA A 117 39.07 21.30 34.59
C ALA A 117 37.61 21.22 34.11
N ALA A 118 36.85 22.32 34.21
CA ALA A 118 35.47 22.38 33.70
C ALA A 118 35.44 22.46 32.17
N ARG A 119 36.32 23.25 31.54
CA ARG A 119 36.48 23.32 30.08
C ARG A 119 36.87 21.98 29.47
N LEU A 120 37.81 21.26 30.08
CA LEU A 120 38.21 19.94 29.62
C LEU A 120 37.07 18.92 29.69
N ARG A 121 36.23 19.00 30.75
CA ARG A 121 35.03 18.16 30.87
C ARG A 121 34.00 18.47 29.78
N ALA A 122 33.76 19.75 29.50
CA ALA A 122 32.90 20.17 28.40
C ALA A 122 33.39 19.66 27.03
N HIS A 123 34.69 19.76 26.77
CA HIS A 123 35.31 19.24 25.56
C HIS A 123 35.09 17.73 25.39
N ARG A 124 35.43 16.94 26.43
CA ARG A 124 35.26 15.47 26.41
C ARG A 124 33.81 15.05 26.25
N ALA A 125 32.87 15.79 26.85
CA ALA A 125 31.44 15.53 26.66
C ALA A 125 31.00 15.80 25.21
N GLY A 126 31.58 16.82 24.57
CA GLY A 126 31.40 17.10 23.14
C GLY A 126 31.96 16.00 22.24
N GLU A 127 33.16 15.51 22.51
CA GLU A 127 33.77 14.40 21.77
C GLU A 127 32.95 13.11 21.89
N ALA A 128 32.54 12.76 23.11
CA ALA A 128 31.70 11.58 23.35
C ALA A 128 30.36 11.66 22.61
N MET A 129 29.74 12.85 22.56
CA MET A 129 28.53 13.07 21.77
C MET A 129 28.79 12.91 20.27
N ALA A 130 29.89 13.46 19.75
CA ALA A 130 30.21 13.44 18.32
C ALA A 130 30.56 12.05 17.79
N LEU A 131 31.06 11.13 18.63
CA LEU A 131 31.34 9.74 18.26
C LEU A 131 30.07 8.91 18.08
N GLU A 132 29.07 9.16 18.92
CA GLU A 132 27.87 8.31 19.01
C GLU A 132 26.74 8.84 18.14
N CYS A 133 26.65 10.16 17.98
CA CYS A 133 25.51 10.79 17.32
C CYS A 133 25.84 11.16 15.87
N PRO A 134 25.01 10.75 14.90
CA PRO A 134 25.15 11.23 13.53
C PRO A 134 25.03 12.76 13.51
N ARG A 135 25.81 13.40 12.63
CA ARG A 135 25.79 14.85 12.42
C ARG A 135 24.47 15.32 11.81
#